data_AF-B8ITA0-F1
#
_entry.id   AF-B8ITA0-F1
#
_cell.length_a   1.000
_cell.length_b   1.000
_cell.length_c   1.000
_cell.angle_alpha   90.00
_cell.angle_beta   90.00
_cell.angle_gamma   90.00
#
_symmetry.space_group_name_H-M   'P 1'
#
loop_
_entity.id
_entity.type
_entity.pdbx_description
1 polymer ?
#
loop_
_entity_poly.entity_id
_entity_poly.type
_entity_poly.pdbx_seq_one_letter_code
_entity_poly.pdbx_strand_id
1 'polypeptide(L)'
;MPTIAQRQRRQLGVVHADITTARTGAYYAAAGAQRIAADVVTGPIAATKKVTVQLLQATDGAGAGAKPLGAPVEKVAPAGGGALLVTAEAKTEQLDDGYSYVAVQISSDNAGAVIGTAVLLFGDNRYNP
;
A
#
# COMPACT_ATOMS: atom_id res chain seq x y z
N MET A 1 4.82 -8.25 -28.29
CA MET A 1 5.38 -8.22 -26.92
C MET A 1 4.30 -7.71 -25.96
N PRO A 2 4.06 -8.34 -24.80
CA PRO A 2 3.11 -7.81 -23.83
C PRO A 2 3.59 -6.46 -23.28
N THR A 3 2.67 -5.50 -23.16
CA THR A 3 2.93 -4.15 -22.61
C THR A 3 3.13 -4.17 -21.10
N ILE A 4 3.72 -3.11 -20.53
CA ILE A 4 3.87 -2.94 -19.07
C ILE A 4 2.52 -3.10 -18.37
N ALA A 5 1.46 -2.49 -18.91
CA ALA A 5 0.12 -2.57 -18.35
C ALA A 5 -0.48 -3.98 -18.38
N GLN A 6 -0.07 -4.83 -19.33
CA GLN A 6 -0.54 -6.22 -19.42
C GLN A 6 0.19 -7.16 -18.43
N ARG A 7 1.31 -6.72 -17.84
CA ARG A 7 2.12 -7.51 -16.89
C ARG A 7 1.94 -7.08 -15.44
N GLN A 8 1.16 -6.03 -15.21
CA GLN A 8 0.92 -5.45 -13.90
C GLN A 8 -0.57 -5.36 -13.65
N ARG A 9 -1.07 -6.14 -12.69
CA ARG A 9 -2.45 -6.00 -12.22
C ARG A 9 -2.48 -4.86 -11.20
N ARG A 10 -3.34 -3.87 -11.45
CA ARG A 10 -3.54 -2.70 -10.60
C ARG A 10 -4.90 -2.78 -9.94
N GLN A 11 -4.94 -2.51 -8.64
CA GLN A 11 -6.17 -2.52 -7.86
C GLN A 11 -6.25 -1.25 -7.02
N LEU A 12 -7.47 -0.76 -6.81
CA LEU A 12 -7.71 0.36 -5.91
C LEU A 12 -7.51 -0.11 -4.48
N GLY A 13 -6.55 0.48 -3.77
CA GLY A 13 -6.34 0.26 -2.35
C GLY A 13 -7.29 1.14 -1.54
N VAL A 14 -6.79 2.29 -1.11
CA VAL A 14 -7.58 3.32 -0.41
C VAL A 14 -7.98 4.40 -1.39
N VAL A 15 -9.27 4.70 -1.48
CA VAL A 15 -9.83 5.69 -2.41
C VAL A 15 -10.11 7.00 -1.68
N HIS A 16 -9.36 8.05 -2.00
CA HIS A 16 -9.60 9.46 -1.63
C HIS A 16 -10.26 9.64 -0.25
N ALA A 17 -9.50 9.34 0.81
CA ALA A 17 -10.01 9.36 2.18
C ALA A 17 -9.15 10.24 3.08
N ASP A 18 -9.73 10.77 4.14
CA ASP A 18 -8.95 11.37 5.23
C ASP A 18 -8.21 10.25 5.99
N ILE A 19 -6.88 10.36 5.99
CA ILE A 19 -5.95 9.36 6.55
C ILE A 19 -5.40 9.76 7.92
N THR A 20 -5.91 10.82 8.57
CA THR A 20 -5.58 11.11 9.98
C THR A 20 -5.97 9.97 10.93
N THR A 21 -6.93 9.14 10.50
CA THR A 21 -7.20 7.82 11.04
C THR A 21 -6.79 6.74 10.03
N ALA A 22 -6.33 5.59 10.50
CA ALA A 22 -5.95 4.49 9.62
C ALA A 22 -7.09 4.07 8.69
N ARG A 23 -6.79 3.96 7.39
CA ARG A 23 -7.71 3.51 6.34
C ARG A 23 -7.14 2.27 5.68
N THR A 24 -7.93 1.20 5.64
CA THR A 24 -7.58 -0.05 4.97
C THR A 24 -8.36 -0.17 3.68
N GLY A 25 -7.68 -0.51 2.58
CA GLY A 25 -8.30 -0.83 1.30
C GLY A 25 -8.93 -2.21 1.26
N ALA A 26 -9.53 -2.57 0.13
CA ALA A 26 -10.03 -3.92 -0.08
C ALA A 26 -8.88 -4.94 -0.20
N TYR A 27 -9.18 -6.20 0.16
CA TYR A 27 -8.26 -7.33 0.03
C TYR A 27 -8.37 -7.96 -1.35
N TYR A 28 -7.23 -8.11 -2.03
CA TYR A 28 -7.17 -8.69 -3.36
C TYR A 28 -6.26 -9.91 -3.40
N ALA A 29 -6.65 -10.93 -4.16
CA ALA A 29 -5.84 -12.12 -4.32
C ALA A 29 -4.44 -11.77 -4.86
N ALA A 30 -3.39 -12.28 -4.21
CA ALA A 30 -2.00 -12.17 -4.66
C ALA A 30 -1.61 -13.27 -5.66
N ALA A 31 -2.53 -14.19 -5.98
CA ALA A 31 -2.30 -15.27 -6.93
C ALA A 31 -1.75 -14.73 -8.27
N GLY A 32 -0.69 -15.39 -8.76
CA GLY A 32 0.02 -15.05 -9.99
C GLY A 32 1.00 -13.87 -9.87
N ALA A 33 1.07 -13.19 -8.73
CA ALA A 33 2.04 -12.13 -8.48
C ALA A 33 3.30 -12.70 -7.81
N GLN A 34 4.47 -12.13 -8.12
CA GLN A 34 5.71 -12.40 -7.38
C GLN A 34 6.10 -11.23 -6.47
N ARG A 35 5.73 -10.02 -6.86
CA ARG A 35 5.93 -8.80 -6.09
C ARG A 35 4.60 -8.07 -5.93
N ILE A 36 4.46 -7.48 -4.75
CA ILE A 36 3.34 -6.65 -4.37
C ILE A 36 3.90 -5.29 -3.97
N ALA A 37 3.32 -4.22 -4.49
CA ALA A 37 3.63 -2.86 -4.06
C ALA A 37 2.34 -2.10 -3.76
N ALA A 38 2.41 -1.17 -2.82
CA ALA A 38 1.40 -0.15 -2.60
C ALA A 38 2.02 1.22 -2.84
N ASP A 39 1.55 1.89 -3.89
CA ASP A 39 1.91 3.27 -4.19
C ASP A 39 0.88 4.20 -3.58
N VAL A 40 1.36 5.12 -2.75
CA VAL A 40 0.54 6.04 -1.97
C VAL A 40 0.88 7.48 -2.37
N VAL A 41 -0.16 8.26 -2.61
CA VAL A 41 -0.09 9.70 -2.82
C VAL A 41 -0.95 10.38 -1.76
N THR A 42 -0.41 11.43 -1.14
CA THR A 42 -1.15 12.24 -0.18
C THR A 42 -1.25 13.70 -0.62
N GLY A 43 -2.25 14.40 -0.09
CA GLY A 43 -2.22 15.85 0.00
C GLY A 43 -1.09 16.35 0.91
N PRO A 44 -0.97 17.69 1.06
CA PRO A 44 0.07 18.30 1.89
C PRO A 44 -0.02 17.86 3.35
N ILE A 45 1.14 17.50 3.91
CA ILE A 45 1.33 17.16 5.32
C ILE A 45 2.24 18.20 5.96
N ALA A 46 1.96 18.57 7.21
CA ALA A 46 2.79 19.54 7.93
C ALA A 46 4.22 19.03 8.12
N ALA A 47 5.19 19.95 8.20
CA ALA A 47 6.57 19.59 8.51
C ALA A 47 6.65 18.73 9.79
N THR A 48 7.61 17.81 9.84
CA THR A 48 7.83 16.82 10.92
C THR A 48 6.75 15.75 11.10
N LYS A 49 5.59 15.89 10.44
CA LYS A 49 4.54 14.87 10.38
C LYS A 49 4.85 13.85 9.29
N LYS A 50 4.21 12.69 9.36
CA LYS A 50 4.50 11.54 8.51
C LYS A 50 3.25 10.86 7.98
N VAL A 51 3.47 10.06 6.94
CA VAL A 51 2.57 9.00 6.48
C VAL A 51 3.18 7.66 6.81
N THR A 52 2.34 6.74 7.27
CA THR A 52 2.68 5.35 7.50
C THR A 52 1.86 4.49 6.54
N VAL A 53 2.55 3.65 5.77
CA VAL A 53 1.98 2.70 4.81
C VAL A 53 2.29 1.29 5.30
N GLN A 54 1.27 0.46 5.45
CA GLN A 54 1.39 -0.93 5.89
C GLN A 54 0.68 -1.85 4.90
N LEU A 55 1.41 -2.80 4.32
CA LEU A 55 0.79 -3.91 3.61
C LEU A 55 0.16 -4.87 4.62
N LEU A 56 -1.02 -5.39 4.31
CA LEU A 56 -1.74 -6.36 5.13
C LEU A 56 -1.97 -7.62 4.32
N GLN A 57 -1.94 -8.77 4.98
CA GLN A 57 -2.30 -10.07 4.41
C GLN A 57 -3.57 -10.62 5.06
N ALA A 58 -4.37 -11.37 4.31
CA ALA A 58 -5.56 -12.08 4.79
C ALA A 58 -5.71 -13.45 4.10
N THR A 59 -6.55 -14.31 4.68
CA THR A 59 -6.85 -15.64 4.13
C THR A 59 -7.91 -15.58 3.02
N ASP A 60 -8.76 -14.56 3.03
CA ASP A 60 -9.80 -14.33 2.02
C ASP A 60 -9.98 -12.86 1.63
N GLY A 61 -10.85 -12.59 0.65
CA GLY A 61 -11.17 -11.24 0.18
C GLY A 61 -12.04 -10.42 1.14
N ALA A 62 -12.56 -11.02 2.22
CA ALA A 62 -13.29 -10.32 3.27
C ALA A 62 -12.35 -9.82 4.38
N GLY A 63 -11.07 -10.19 4.35
CA GLY A 63 -10.08 -9.79 5.36
C GLY A 63 -10.03 -10.73 6.56
N ALA A 64 -10.49 -11.98 6.43
CA ALA A 64 -10.39 -12.94 7.52
C ALA A 64 -8.92 -13.19 7.92
N GLY A 65 -8.68 -13.20 9.25
CA GLY A 65 -7.34 -13.38 9.81
C GLY A 65 -6.37 -12.23 9.51
N ALA A 66 -6.86 -11.07 9.07
CA ALA A 66 -6.02 -9.96 8.63
C ALA A 66 -4.89 -9.60 9.61
N LYS A 67 -3.67 -9.52 9.09
CA LYS A 67 -2.47 -9.12 9.86
C LYS A 67 -1.46 -8.38 8.99
N PRO A 68 -0.46 -7.71 9.59
CA PRO A 68 0.63 -7.08 8.83
C PRO A 68 1.37 -8.06 7.92
N LEU A 69 1.72 -7.58 6.73
CA LEU A 69 2.67 -8.19 5.81
C LEU A 69 3.95 -7.34 5.82
N GLY A 70 4.96 -7.80 6.55
CA GLY A 70 6.22 -7.07 6.73
C GLY A 70 6.09 -5.83 7.63
N ALA A 71 7.15 -5.02 7.66
CA ALA A 71 7.23 -3.81 8.46
C ALA A 71 6.54 -2.61 7.77
N PRO A 72 6.01 -1.64 8.53
CA PRO A 72 5.45 -0.43 7.96
C PRO A 72 6.55 0.43 7.32
N VAL A 73 6.19 1.12 6.24
CA VAL A 73 7.03 2.15 5.61
C VAL A 73 6.54 3.51 6.08
N GLU A 74 7.43 4.30 6.66
CA GLU A 74 7.14 5.65 7.13
C GLU A 74 7.88 6.69 6.30
N LYS A 75 7.20 7.79 5.99
CA LYS A 75 7.80 8.93 5.31
C LYS A 75 7.41 10.22 6.01
N VAL A 76 8.42 10.93 6.51
CA VAL A 76 8.27 12.26 7.12
C VAL A 76 8.24 13.33 6.02
N ALA A 77 7.35 14.30 6.18
CA ALA A 77 7.25 15.47 5.31
C ALA A 77 8.52 16.34 5.38
N PRO A 78 8.94 16.96 4.26
CA PRO A 78 10.10 17.83 4.25
C PRO A 78 9.87 19.09 5.11
N ALA A 79 10.95 19.85 5.32
CA ALA A 79 10.84 21.18 5.93
C ALA A 79 9.86 22.05 5.11
N GLY A 80 8.96 22.76 5.80
CA GLY A 80 7.86 23.50 5.17
C GLY A 80 6.61 22.67 4.85
N GLY A 81 6.66 21.35 5.04
CA GLY A 81 5.57 20.44 4.70
C GLY A 81 5.47 20.16 3.20
N GLY A 82 4.58 19.26 2.82
CA GLY A 82 4.38 18.92 1.42
C GLY A 82 3.60 17.62 1.21
N ALA A 83 3.18 17.40 -0.03
CA ALA A 83 2.62 16.13 -0.45
C ALA A 83 3.69 15.04 -0.43
N LEU A 84 3.28 13.81 -0.14
CA LEU A 84 4.17 12.66 -0.10
C LEU A 84 3.79 11.63 -1.15
N LEU A 85 4.83 11.06 -1.76
CA LEU A 85 4.79 9.85 -2.56
C LEU A 85 5.53 8.77 -1.77
N VAL A 86 4.86 7.67 -1.46
CA VAL A 86 5.41 6.59 -0.64
C VAL A 86 5.06 5.26 -1.27
N THR A 87 6.06 4.39 -1.40
CA THR A 87 5.88 3.02 -1.90
C THR A 87 6.26 2.04 -0.80
N ALA A 88 5.37 1.09 -0.51
CA ALA A 88 5.68 -0.08 0.31
C ALA A 88 5.69 -1.33 -0.56
N GLU A 89 6.70 -2.18 -0.41
CA GLU A 89 6.87 -3.38 -1.23
C GLU A 89 6.97 -4.65 -0.36
N ALA A 90 6.46 -5.75 -0.90
CA ALA A 90 6.67 -7.10 -0.39
C ALA A 90 6.80 -8.09 -1.55
N LYS A 91 7.49 -9.20 -1.32
CA LYS A 91 7.47 -10.38 -2.17
C LYS A 91 6.32 -11.28 -1.74
N THR A 92 5.68 -11.96 -2.69
CA THR A 92 4.62 -12.93 -2.38
C THR A 92 5.14 -14.07 -1.49
N GLU A 93 6.43 -14.41 -1.58
CA GLU A 93 7.11 -15.39 -0.70
C GLU A 93 7.15 -14.97 0.78
N GLN A 94 6.84 -13.72 1.10
CA GLN A 94 6.75 -13.23 2.49
C GLN A 94 5.33 -13.37 3.06
N LEU A 95 4.36 -13.86 2.28
CA LEU A 95 3.05 -14.22 2.81
C LEU A 95 3.18 -15.44 3.71
N ASP A 96 2.44 -15.43 4.81
CA ASP A 96 2.40 -16.57 5.71
C ASP A 96 1.55 -17.70 5.11
N ASP A 97 1.81 -18.94 5.53
CA ASP A 97 1.06 -20.11 5.06
C ASP A 97 -0.45 -19.94 5.26
N GLY A 98 -1.23 -20.19 4.20
CA GLY A 98 -2.68 -20.03 4.19
C GLY A 98 -3.17 -18.60 3.90
N TYR A 99 -2.28 -17.62 3.76
CA TYR A 99 -2.60 -16.25 3.37
C TYR A 99 -2.42 -16.06 1.87
N SER A 100 -3.42 -15.50 1.21
CA SER A 100 -3.42 -15.37 -0.26
C SER A 100 -4.00 -14.05 -0.76
N TYR A 101 -4.41 -13.17 0.15
CA TYR A 101 -4.98 -11.86 -0.17
C TYR A 101 -4.17 -10.75 0.47
N VAL A 102 -4.04 -9.62 -0.22
CA VAL A 102 -3.27 -8.47 0.23
C VAL A 102 -4.10 -7.19 0.11
N ALA A 103 -3.98 -6.34 1.13
CA ALA A 103 -4.51 -4.99 1.17
C ALA A 103 -3.39 -4.00 1.54
N VAL A 104 -3.70 -2.71 1.46
CA VAL A 104 -2.87 -1.63 1.99
C VAL A 104 -3.66 -0.87 3.04
N GLN A 105 -3.00 -0.56 4.15
CA GLN A 105 -3.44 0.42 5.13
C GLN A 105 -2.55 1.66 5.07
N ILE A 106 -3.16 2.84 5.10
CA ILE A 106 -2.46 4.12 5.17
C ILE A 106 -2.97 4.95 6.34
N SER A 107 -2.07 5.68 6.98
CA SER A 107 -2.39 6.63 8.05
C SER A 107 -1.40 7.79 8.06
N SER A 108 -1.76 8.90 8.70
CA SER A 108 -0.89 10.04 8.96
C SER A 108 -1.07 10.55 10.37
N ASP A 109 0.01 11.03 10.99
CA ASP A 109 -0.01 11.69 12.31
C ASP A 109 -0.19 13.21 12.21
N ASN A 110 -0.60 13.70 11.03
CA ASN A 110 -0.94 15.09 10.80
C ASN A 110 -2.15 15.50 11.66
N ALA A 111 -2.13 16.71 12.21
CA ALA A 111 -3.19 17.17 13.11
C ALA A 111 -4.50 17.51 12.38
N GLY A 112 -4.42 17.92 11.11
CA GLY A 112 -5.57 18.22 10.27
C GLY A 112 -5.79 17.17 9.19
N ALA A 113 -6.99 17.15 8.60
CA ALA A 113 -7.37 16.21 7.56
C ALA A 113 -6.33 16.17 6.42
N VAL A 114 -5.92 14.97 6.03
CA VAL A 114 -5.01 14.73 4.90
C VAL A 114 -5.69 13.75 3.98
N ILE A 115 -5.92 14.14 2.73
CA ILE A 115 -6.47 13.22 1.74
C ILE A 115 -5.36 12.31 1.23
N GLY A 116 -5.51 11.01 1.40
CA GLY A 116 -4.63 9.98 0.88
C GLY A 116 -5.33 9.09 -0.13
N THR A 117 -4.56 8.58 -1.10
CA THR A 117 -4.98 7.55 -2.04
C THR A 117 -3.88 6.52 -2.17
N ALA A 118 -4.25 5.24 -2.28
CA ALA A 118 -3.31 4.15 -2.47
C ALA A 118 -3.75 3.25 -3.63
N VAL A 119 -2.78 2.82 -4.45
CA VAL A 119 -2.95 1.84 -5.51
C VAL A 119 -2.12 0.62 -5.18
N LEU A 120 -2.74 -0.56 -5.21
CA LEU A 120 -2.04 -1.83 -5.11
C LEU A 120 -1.59 -2.29 -6.49
N LEU A 121 -0.34 -2.72 -6.56
CA LEU A 121 0.34 -3.18 -7.76
C LEU A 121 0.79 -4.62 -7.54
N PHE A 122 0.41 -5.50 -8.44
CA PHE A 122 0.83 -6.90 -8.46
C PHE A 122 1.67 -7.12 -9.73
N GLY A 123 2.95 -7.41 -9.55
CA GLY A 123 3.93 -7.55 -10.64
C GLY A 123 4.48 -8.97 -10.79
N ASP A 124 4.87 -9.30 -12.03
CA ASP A 124 5.67 -10.49 -12.37
C ASP A 124 7.19 -10.20 -12.33
N ASN A 125 8.03 -11.24 -12.31
CA ASN A 125 9.49 -11.09 -12.07
C ASN A 125 10.30 -10.43 -13.19
N ARG A 126 9.70 -10.01 -14.30
CA ARG A 126 10.51 -9.68 -15.49
C ARG A 126 11.18 -8.31 -15.44
N TYR A 127 11.00 -7.57 -14.35
CA TYR A 127 11.62 -6.27 -14.07
C TYR A 127 12.62 -6.29 -12.91
N ASN A 128 13.06 -7.46 -12.46
CA ASN A 128 14.31 -7.52 -11.69
C ASN A 128 15.47 -7.34 -12.70
N PRO A 129 16.22 -6.22 -12.68
CA PRO A 129 17.41 -6.08 -13.52
C PRO A 129 18.45 -7.17 -13.23
#